data_AF-G3AXE1-F1
#
_entry.id   AF-G3AXE1-F1
#
_cell.length_a   1.000
_cell.length_b   1.000
_cell.length_c   1.000
_cell.angle_alpha   90.00
_cell.angle_beta   90.00
_cell.angle_gamma   90.00
#
_symmetry.space_group_name_H-M   'P 1'
#
loop_
_entity.id
_entity.type
_entity.pdbx_description
1 polymer ?
#
loop_
_entity_poly.entity_id
_entity_poly.type
_entity_poly.pdbx_seq_one_letter_code
_entity_poly.pdbx_strand_id
1 'polypeptide(L)'
;MAGPKLPPSPPMIGRIIVATIATFAGAYVVYDTGKDFEFIKFEPRTSEEIEQRKKEHVGMSIKQLETRTLEYTPEARSRLKKLIEEKEVSEKGDQK
;
A
#
# COMPACT_ATOMS: atom_id res chain seq x y z
N MET A 1 -39.20 -17.47 26.80
CA MET A 1 -38.07 -18.35 26.43
C MET A 1 -36.84 -17.48 26.30
N ALA A 2 -35.83 -17.65 27.16
CA ALA A 2 -34.60 -16.86 27.10
C ALA A 2 -33.67 -17.45 26.04
N GLY A 3 -33.23 -16.63 25.08
CA GLY A 3 -32.33 -17.04 23.99
C GLY A 3 -30.93 -17.43 24.47
N PRO A 4 -30.08 -17.98 23.58
CA PRO A 4 -28.75 -18.46 23.93
C PRO A 4 -27.89 -17.32 24.50
N LYS A 5 -27.24 -17.58 25.65
CA LYS A 5 -26.29 -16.65 26.27
C LYS A 5 -25.06 -16.48 25.38
N LEU A 6 -24.73 -15.25 25.03
CA LEU A 6 -23.53 -14.92 24.27
C LEU A 6 -22.27 -15.30 25.06
N PRO A 7 -21.18 -15.70 24.37
CA PRO A 7 -19.91 -15.99 25.02
C PRO A 7 -19.38 -14.75 25.74
N PRO A 8 -18.69 -14.92 26.88
CA PRO A 8 -18.09 -13.80 27.61
C PRO A 8 -17.09 -13.07 26.71
N SER A 9 -17.16 -11.73 26.72
CA SER A 9 -16.23 -10.91 25.95
C SER A 9 -14.79 -11.14 26.43
N PRO A 10 -13.81 -11.16 25.52
CA PRO A 10 -12.40 -11.30 25.89
C PRO A 10 -11.98 -10.20 26.88
N PRO A 11 -11.05 -10.51 27.81
CA PRO A 11 -10.53 -9.52 28.75
C PRO A 11 -9.91 -8.33 28.00
N MET A 12 -10.16 -7.11 28.50
CA MET A 12 -9.74 -5.85 27.86
C MET A 12 -8.23 -5.81 27.57
N ILE A 13 -7.41 -6.41 28.43
CA ILE A 13 -5.95 -6.49 28.26
C ILE A 13 -5.57 -7.26 26.98
N GLY A 14 -6.27 -8.36 26.68
CA GLY A 14 -6.02 -9.14 25.47
C GLY A 14 -6.30 -8.34 24.20
N ARG A 15 -7.32 -7.47 24.21
CA ARG A 15 -7.64 -6.58 23.08
C ARG A 15 -6.53 -5.57 22.82
N ILE A 16 -5.96 -4.99 23.88
CA ILE A 16 -4.86 -4.01 23.77
C ILE A 16 -3.60 -4.68 23.20
N ILE A 17 -3.27 -5.89 23.67
CA ILE A 17 -2.12 -6.64 23.18
C ILE A 17 -2.28 -6.95 21.69
N VAL A 18 -3.43 -7.51 21.30
CA VAL A 18 -3.69 -7.84 19.89
C VAL A 18 -3.69 -6.60 19.01
N ALA A 19 -4.30 -5.50 19.46
CA ALA A 19 -4.30 -4.23 18.72
C ALA A 19 -2.88 -3.69 18.51
N THR A 20 -2.04 -3.77 19.54
CA THR A 20 -0.64 -3.33 19.46
C THR A 20 0.13 -4.18 18.44
N ILE A 21 0.03 -5.50 18.51
CA ILE A 21 0.68 -6.42 17.55
C ILE A 21 0.20 -6.14 16.12
N ALA A 22 -1.11 -6.01 15.92
CA ALA A 22 -1.68 -5.75 14.60
C ALA A 22 -1.19 -4.41 14.02
N THR A 23 -1.06 -3.38 14.85
CA THR A 23 -0.56 -2.06 14.42
C THR A 23 0.89 -2.15 13.95
N PHE A 24 1.76 -2.80 14.72
CA PHE A 24 3.16 -2.97 14.34
C PHE A 24 3.33 -3.85 13.11
N ALA A 25 2.59 -4.95 13.01
CA ALA A 25 2.61 -5.82 11.84
C ALA A 25 2.13 -5.09 10.58
N GLY A 26 1.03 -4.34 10.68
CA GLY A 26 0.52 -3.51 9.59
C GLY A 26 1.54 -2.45 9.15
N ALA A 27 2.15 -1.74 10.11
CA ALA A 27 3.18 -0.74 9.81
C ALA A 27 4.41 -1.35 9.12
N TYR A 28 4.84 -2.54 9.55
CA TYR A 28 5.96 -3.25 8.93
C TYR A 28 5.65 -3.64 7.47
N VAL A 29 4.48 -4.22 7.21
CA VAL A 29 4.07 -4.60 5.85
C VAL A 29 3.95 -3.37 4.94
N VAL A 30 3.39 -2.27 5.44
CA VAL A 30 3.31 -1.01 4.70
C VAL A 30 4.69 -0.43 4.42
N TYR A 31 5.62 -0.52 5.37
CA TYR A 31 7.00 -0.07 5.16
C TYR A 31 7.75 -0.93 4.14
N ASP A 32 7.59 -2.25 4.20
CA ASP A 32 8.24 -3.18 3.27
C ASP A 32 7.70 -3.03 1.85
N THR A 33 6.37 -3.02 1.69
CA THR A 33 5.72 -2.78 0.39
C THR A 33 5.97 -1.36 -0.12
N GLY A 34 5.95 -0.36 0.76
CA GLY A 34 6.18 1.04 0.41
C GLY A 34 7.57 1.36 -0.12
N LYS A 35 8.60 0.55 0.22
CA LYS A 35 9.95 0.71 -0.36
C LYS A 35 10.02 0.43 -1.85
N ASP A 36 9.14 -0.43 -2.35
CA ASP A 36 9.17 -0.89 -3.74
C ASP A 36 8.31 -0.01 -4.66
N PHE A 37 7.61 0.98 -4.10
CA PHE A 37 6.74 1.90 -4.81
C PHE A 37 7.33 3.32 -4.83
N GLU A 38 7.54 3.85 -6.04
CA GLU A 38 7.80 5.28 -6.24
C GLU A 38 6.51 6.05 -5.91
N PHE A 39 6.36 6.47 -4.66
CA PHE A 39 5.32 7.43 -4.30
C PHE A 39 5.62 8.72 -5.08
N ILE A 40 4.83 9.00 -6.12
CA ILE A 40 4.78 10.32 -6.74
C ILE A 40 4.34 11.27 -5.62
N LYS A 41 5.31 11.87 -4.95
CA LYS A 41 5.07 12.91 -3.95
C LYS A 41 4.25 13.96 -4.65
N PHE A 42 3.12 14.32 -4.05
CA PHE A 42 2.32 15.43 -4.53
C PHE A 42 3.23 16.66 -4.60
N GLU A 43 3.58 17.08 -5.81
CA GLU A 43 4.27 18.35 -6.01
C GLU A 43 3.23 19.44 -5.75
N PRO A 44 3.41 20.27 -4.70
CA PRO A 44 2.51 21.39 -4.49
C PRO A 44 2.60 22.31 -5.71
N ARG A 45 1.44 22.68 -6.24
CA ARG A 45 1.35 23.61 -7.37
C ARG A 45 2.12 24.89 -7.06
N THR A 46 2.79 25.43 -8.08
CA THR A 46 3.53 26.68 -7.95
C THR A 46 2.56 27.83 -7.61
N SER A 47 3.07 28.86 -6.93
CA SER A 47 2.26 30.01 -6.48
C SER A 47 1.52 30.71 -7.63
N GLU A 48 2.14 30.75 -8.80
CA GLU A 48 1.58 31.35 -10.02
C GLU A 48 0.32 30.60 -10.52
N GLU A 49 0.32 29.26 -10.45
CA GLU A 49 -0.84 28.44 -10.82
C GLU A 49 -2.00 28.58 -9.82
N ILE A 50 -1.69 28.82 -8.54
CA ILE A 50 -2.69 29.04 -7.50
C ILE A 50 -3.40 30.38 -7.73
N GLU A 51 -2.66 31.43 -8.09
CA GLU A 51 -3.22 32.75 -8.38
C GLU A 51 -4.07 32.77 -9.65
N GLN A 52 -3.66 32.05 -10.70
CA GLN A 52 -4.47 31.88 -11.90
C GLN A 52 -5.77 31.15 -11.62
N ARG A 53 -5.76 30.05 -10.84
CA ARG A 53 -7.01 29.36 -10.46
C ARG A 53 -7.94 30.19 -9.59
N LYS A 54 -7.39 31.04 -8.72
CA LYS A 54 -8.18 32.01 -7.95
C LYS A 54 -8.84 33.03 -8.87
N LYS A 55 -8.15 33.50 -9.92
CA LYS A 55 -8.72 34.40 -10.93
C LYS A 55 -9.78 33.71 -11.79
N GLU A 56 -9.52 32.48 -12.21
CA GLU A 56 -10.38 31.69 -13.10
C GLU A 56 -11.54 30.96 -12.39
N HIS A 57 -11.66 31.07 -11.05
CA HIS A 57 -12.70 30.41 -10.24
C HIS A 57 -12.78 28.89 -10.46
N VAL A 58 -11.65 28.25 -10.79
CA VAL A 58 -11.58 26.81 -11.05
C VAL A 58 -11.67 26.07 -9.71
N GLY A 59 -12.80 25.42 -9.45
CA GLY A 59 -13.04 24.62 -8.25
C GLY A 59 -12.12 23.40 -8.09
N MET A 60 -12.31 22.66 -6.99
CA MET A 60 -11.57 21.43 -6.72
C MET A 60 -11.93 20.35 -7.76
N SER A 61 -10.97 20.05 -8.65
CA SER A 61 -11.09 18.98 -9.63
C SER A 61 -10.13 17.85 -9.24
N ILE A 62 -10.68 16.73 -8.79
CA ILE A 62 -9.96 15.48 -8.61
C ILE A 62 -9.95 14.79 -9.97
N LYS A 63 -8.81 14.78 -10.66
CA LYS A 63 -8.64 14.02 -11.89
C LYS A 63 -8.16 12.62 -11.51
N GLN A 64 -9.02 11.63 -11.70
CA GLN A 64 -8.66 10.23 -11.54
C GLN A 64 -7.84 9.83 -12.78
N LEU A 65 -6.51 9.72 -12.63
CA LEU A 65 -5.63 9.22 -13.69
C LEU A 65 -5.76 7.70 -13.73
N GLU A 66 -6.67 7.20 -14.56
CA GLU A 66 -6.98 5.76 -14.69
C GLU A 66 -5.82 4.89 -15.22
N THR A 67 -4.70 5.49 -15.65
CA THR A 67 -3.70 4.79 -16.48
C THR A 67 -2.25 5.02 -16.04
N ARG A 68 -1.99 5.20 -14.75
CA ARG A 68 -0.61 5.12 -14.25
C ARG A 68 -0.51 3.96 -13.27
N THR A 69 -0.32 2.75 -13.80
CA THR A 69 0.24 1.65 -13.02
C THR A 69 1.51 2.19 -12.36
N LEU A 70 1.55 2.16 -11.03
CA LEU A 70 2.72 2.63 -10.28
C LEU A 70 3.95 1.91 -10.84
N GLU A 71 4.87 2.67 -11.41
CA GLU A 71 6.07 2.07 -11.96
C GLU A 71 6.94 1.57 -10.80
N TYR A 72 7.28 0.28 -10.82
CA TYR A 72 8.24 -0.27 -9.86
C TYR A 72 9.58 0.45 -10.03
N THR A 73 10.22 0.74 -8.89
CA THR A 73 11.58 1.28 -8.86
C THR A 73 12.55 0.36 -9.61
N PRO A 74 13.64 0.89 -10.21
CA PRO A 74 14.60 0.06 -10.93
C PRO A 74 15.22 -1.05 -10.06
N GLU A 75 15.35 -0.83 -8.75
CA GLU A 75 15.81 -1.83 -7.77
C GLU A 75 14.77 -2.94 -7.50
N ALA A 76 13.48 -2.62 -7.46
CA ALA A 76 12.43 -3.62 -7.30
C ALA A 76 12.28 -4.48 -8.57
N ARG A 77 12.44 -3.89 -9.76
CA ARG A 77 12.43 -4.64 -11.03
C ARG A 77 13.57 -5.65 -11.13
N SER A 78 14.77 -5.31 -10.66
CA SER A 78 15.91 -6.23 -10.71
C SER A 78 15.74 -7.40 -9.73
N ARG A 79 15.20 -7.14 -8.52
CA ARG A 79 14.83 -8.20 -7.56
C ARG A 79 13.77 -9.14 -8.13
N LEU A 80 12.71 -8.60 -8.75
CA LEU A 80 11.66 -9.40 -9.39
C LEU A 80 12.20 -10.23 -10.56
N LYS A 81 13.05 -9.66 -11.42
CA LYS A 81 13.68 -10.42 -12.52
C LYS A 81 14.48 -11.61 -12.01
N LYS A 82 15.28 -11.41 -10.96
CA LYS A 82 16.08 -12.48 -10.35
C LYS A 82 15.21 -13.60 -9.78
N LEU A 83 14.11 -13.27 -9.12
CA LEU A 83 13.16 -14.24 -8.57
C LEU A 83 12.42 -15.03 -9.67
N ILE A 84 12.14 -14.40 -10.81
CA ILE A 84 11.52 -15.07 -11.97
C ILE A 84 12.52 -16.03 -12.62
N GLU A 85 13.76 -15.59 -12.85
CA GLU A 85 14.82 -16.44 -13.40
C GLU A 85 15.09 -17.67 -12.52
N GLU A 86 15.12 -17.51 -11.20
CA GLU A 86 15.35 -18.61 -10.27
C GLU A 86 14.19 -19.62 -10.26
N LYS A 87 12.94 -19.15 -10.40
CA LYS A 87 11.77 -20.03 -10.55
C LYS A 87 11.78 -20.82 -11.85
N GLU A 88 12.06 -20.17 -12.97
CA GLU A 88 12.12 -20.84 -14.29
C GLU A 88 13.22 -21.91 -14.36
N VAL A 89 14.33 -21.71 -13.64
CA VAL A 89 15.41 -22.70 -13.54
C VAL A 89 14.98 -23.89 -12.68
N SER A 90 14.25 -23.68 -11.58
CA SER A 90 13.75 -24.77 -10.74
C SER A 90 12.70 -25.63 -11.46
N GLU A 91 11.77 -25.00 -12.20
CA GLU A 91 10.72 -25.72 -12.93
C GLU A 91 11.27 -26.53 -14.13
N LYS A 92 12.38 -26.10 -14.72
CA LYS A 92 13.09 -26.89 -15.76
C LYS A 92 13.95 -28.02 -15.19
N GLY A 93 14.27 -27.98 -13.89
CA GLY A 93 15.06 -29.01 -13.21
C GLY A 93 14.25 -30.25 -12.81
N ASP A 94 12.96 -30.09 -12.51
CA ASP A 94 12.06 -31.18 -12.09
C ASP A 94 11.39 -31.94 -13.25
N GLN A 95 11.66 -31.58 -14.50
CA GLN A 95 11.14 -32.28 -15.70
C GLN A 95 12.11 -33.30 -16.32
N LYS A 96 13.12 -33.79 -15.60
CA LYS A 96 14.11 -34.73 -16.13
C LYS A 96 14.13 -36.08 -15.45
#